data_AF-A0A1Q3N8H9-F1
#
_entry.id   AF-A0A1Q3N8H9-F1
#
_cell.length_a   1.000
_cell.length_b   1.000
_cell.length_c   1.000
_cell.angle_alpha   90.00
_cell.angle_beta   90.00
_cell.angle_gamma   90.00
#
_symmetry.space_group_name_H-M   'P 1'
#
loop_
_entity.id
_entity.type
_entity.pdbx_description
1 polymer ?
#
loop_
_entity_poly.entity_id
_entity_poly.type
_entity_poly.pdbx_seq_one_letter_code
_entity_poly.pdbx_strand_id
1 'polypeptide(L)'
;HQYTTENSVMVGTLTLLYQRNSSNIRVQLSDLQHQFLEQVISSLSIQLDQQKILEVMLLQGKSNDLKQISQQFIALKGVIKGHLELMDAVMPPLQQNE
;
A
#
# COMPACT_ATOMS: atom_id res chain seq x y z
N HIS A 1 4.12 -24.21 -4.19
CA HIS A 1 4.81 -23.64 -5.35
C HIS A 1 3.75 -23.25 -6.37
N GLN A 2 3.18 -22.05 -6.25
CA GLN A 2 2.27 -21.49 -7.26
C GLN A 2 3.10 -20.73 -8.28
N TYR A 3 2.90 -21.04 -9.55
CA TYR A 3 3.53 -20.36 -10.67
C TYR A 3 2.91 -18.97 -10.78
N THR A 4 3.52 -17.97 -10.15
CA THR A 4 3.18 -16.58 -10.41
C THR A 4 3.58 -16.26 -11.84
N THR A 5 2.61 -16.24 -12.75
CA THR A 5 2.76 -15.63 -14.07
C THR A 5 3.33 -14.23 -13.85
N GLU A 6 4.52 -13.96 -14.40
CA GLU A 6 5.16 -12.65 -14.23
C GLU A 6 4.16 -11.56 -14.63
N ASN A 7 3.92 -10.61 -13.73
CA ASN A 7 3.07 -9.46 -13.95
C ASN A 7 1.54 -9.70 -14.02
N SER A 8 1.01 -10.76 -13.41
CA SER A 8 -0.45 -10.91 -13.23
C SER A 8 -1.05 -9.84 -12.32
N VAL A 9 -2.34 -9.55 -12.50
CA VAL A 9 -3.12 -8.70 -11.58
C VAL A 9 -3.31 -9.47 -10.27
N MET A 10 -2.99 -8.81 -9.17
CA MET A 10 -3.00 -9.37 -7.83
C MET A 10 -3.58 -8.38 -6.83
N VAL A 11 -4.05 -8.90 -5.70
CA VAL A 11 -4.26 -8.12 -4.49
C VAL A 11 -3.02 -8.17 -3.60
N GLY A 12 -2.83 -7.13 -2.80
CA GLY A 12 -1.75 -7.10 -1.85
C GLY A 12 -2.07 -6.26 -0.62
N THR A 13 -1.30 -6.50 0.44
CA THR A 13 -1.31 -5.64 1.62
C THR A 13 0.05 -4.99 1.77
N LEU A 14 0.09 -3.66 1.82
CA LEU A 14 1.28 -2.91 2.18
C LEU A 14 1.15 -2.45 3.63
N THR A 15 1.97 -3.04 4.51
CA THR A 15 2.03 -2.67 5.92
C THR A 15 3.22 -1.75 6.15
N LEU A 16 2.99 -0.56 6.71
CA LEU A 16 4.00 0.42 7.06
C LEU A 16 3.98 0.69 8.56
N LEU A 17 5.16 0.81 9.17
CA LEU A 17 5.34 1.37 10.50
C LEU A 17 6.11 2.68 10.34
N TYR A 18 5.58 3.80 10.84
CA TYR A 18 6.22 5.11 10.70
C TYR A 18 6.09 6.02 11.92
N GLN A 19 6.97 7.02 11.98
CA GLN A 19 7.03 7.98 13.07
C GLN A 19 5.95 9.07 12.93
N ARG A 20 5.12 9.26 13.96
CA ARG A 20 4.09 10.32 14.03
C ARG A 20 4.68 11.72 13.91
N ASN A 21 5.84 11.95 14.53
CA ASN A 21 6.47 13.27 14.64
C ASN A 21 7.44 13.57 13.47
N SER A 22 7.53 12.68 12.47
CA SER A 22 8.27 12.96 11.24
C SER A 22 7.51 14.03 10.46
N SER A 23 8.08 15.23 10.33
CA SER A 23 7.45 16.33 9.60
C SER A 23 7.09 15.87 8.18
N ASN A 24 5.81 16.02 7.82
CA ASN A 24 5.22 15.78 6.51
C ASN A 24 5.01 14.33 6.06
N ILE A 25 5.36 13.30 6.84
CA ILE A 25 5.18 11.91 6.38
C ILE A 25 3.71 11.59 6.04
N ARG A 26 2.75 12.08 6.84
CA ARG A 26 1.32 11.88 6.58
C ARG A 26 0.85 12.56 5.30
N VAL A 27 1.39 13.75 5.00
CA VAL A 27 1.09 14.47 3.76
C VAL A 27 1.66 13.71 2.57
N GLN A 28 2.93 13.28 2.64
CA GLN A 28 3.58 12.50 1.59
C GLN A 28 2.90 11.15 1.35
N LEU A 29 2.48 10.45 2.41
CA LEU A 29 1.70 9.21 2.31
C LEU A 29 0.37 9.46 1.61
N SER A 30 -0.35 10.52 2.00
CA SER A 30 -1.59 10.95 1.36
C SER A 30 -1.37 11.28 -0.11
N ASP A 31 -0.33 12.04 -0.45
CA ASP A 31 -0.03 12.41 -1.84
C ASP A 31 0.25 11.18 -2.71
N LEU A 32 1.03 10.22 -2.22
CA LEU A 32 1.25 8.95 -2.92
C LEU A 32 -0.04 8.12 -3.05
N GLN A 33 -0.89 8.09 -2.01
CA GLN A 33 -2.17 7.39 -2.08
C GLN A 33 -3.09 8.01 -3.15
N HIS A 34 -3.14 9.33 -3.25
CA HIS A 34 -3.87 10.02 -4.31
C HIS A 34 -3.26 9.80 -5.70
N GLN A 35 -1.92 9.76 -5.80
CA GLN A 35 -1.23 9.47 -7.06
C GLN A 35 -1.54 8.06 -7.58
N PHE A 36 -1.69 7.08 -6.68
CA PHE A 36 -1.97 5.68 -7.01
C PHE A 36 -3.41 5.28 -6.66
N LEU A 37 -4.37 6.18 -6.86
CA LEU A 37 -5.78 6.00 -6.48
C LEU A 37 -6.42 4.74 -7.07
N GLU A 38 -6.03 4.34 -8.29
CA GLU A 38 -6.54 3.13 -8.92
C GLU A 38 -6.02 1.85 -8.28
N GLN A 39 -4.83 1.89 -7.69
CA GLN A 39 -4.19 0.73 -7.07
C GLN A 39 -4.42 0.67 -5.56
N VAL A 40 -4.55 1.81 -4.88
CA VAL A 40 -4.82 1.89 -3.44
C VAL A 40 -6.32 1.85 -3.18
N ILE A 41 -6.79 0.72 -2.65
CA ILE A 41 -8.23 0.48 -2.45
C ILE A 41 -8.70 1.04 -1.12
N SER A 42 -7.90 0.83 -0.07
CA SER A 42 -8.19 1.37 1.25
C SER A 42 -6.92 1.42 2.10
N SER A 43 -6.95 2.25 3.14
CA SER A 43 -5.90 2.32 4.15
C SER A 43 -6.51 2.32 5.54
N LEU A 44 -5.95 1.51 6.45
CA LEU A 44 -6.25 1.52 7.87
C LEU A 44 -5.04 2.06 8.63
N SER A 45 -5.23 3.18 9.33
CA SER A 45 -4.21 3.79 10.20
C SER A 45 -4.50 3.53 11.67
N ILE A 46 -3.54 2.95 12.39
CA ILE A 46 -3.64 2.58 13.79
C ILE A 46 -2.53 3.28 14.57
N GLN A 47 -2.90 4.09 15.56
CA GLN A 47 -1.93 4.67 16.49
C GLN A 47 -1.52 3.61 17.52
N LEU A 48 -0.27 3.16 17.47
CA LEU A 48 0.26 2.14 18.39
C LEU A 48 0.71 2.75 19.72
N ASP A 49 1.37 3.90 19.65
CA ASP A 49 1.84 4.65 20.81
C ASP A 49 1.91 6.17 20.48
N GLN A 50 2.55 6.97 21.34
CA GLN A 50 2.66 8.41 21.12
C GLN A 50 3.51 8.80 19.89
N GLN A 51 4.36 7.90 19.41
CA GLN A 51 5.37 8.16 18.39
C GLN A 51 5.23 7.30 17.13
N LYS A 52 4.46 6.20 17.16
CA LYS A 52 4.37 5.25 16.04
C LYS A 52 2.94 5.05 15.55
N ILE A 53 2.81 5.02 14.24
CA ILE A 53 1.59 4.64 13.52
C ILE A 53 1.89 3.38 12.72
N LEU A 54 0.99 2.41 12.80
CA LEU A 54 0.91 1.29 11.87
C LEU A 54 -0.14 1.63 10.81
N GLU A 55 0.22 1.53 9.54
CA GLU A 55 -0.70 1.72 8.43
C GLU A 55 -0.74 0.46 7.57
N VAL A 56 -1.93 -0.02 7.26
CA VAL A 56 -2.16 -1.20 6.42
C VAL A 56 -2.99 -0.76 5.23
N MET A 57 -2.40 -0.80 4.04
CA MET A 57 -3.06 -0.47 2.79
C MET A 57 -3.43 -1.75 2.03
N LEU A 58 -4.68 -1.85 1.58
CA LEU A 58 -5.11 -2.82 0.59
C LEU A 58 -4.82 -2.26 -0.80
N LEU A 59 -4.12 -3.06 -1.61
CA LEU A 59 -3.73 -2.72 -2.97
C LEU A 59 -4.29 -3.73 -3.98
N GLN A 60 -4.52 -3.30 -5.22
CA GLN A 60 -4.75 -4.16 -6.37
C GLN A 60 -4.09 -3.61 -7.62
N GLY A 61 -3.47 -4.47 -8.42
CA GLY A 61 -2.82 -4.05 -9.66
C GLY A 61 -1.91 -5.14 -10.19
N LYS A 62 -1.16 -4.85 -11.26
CA LYS A 62 -0.16 -5.80 -11.74
C LYS A 62 0.95 -5.94 -10.71
N SER A 63 1.43 -7.16 -10.50
CA SER A 63 2.40 -7.45 -9.43
C SER A 63 3.69 -6.63 -9.51
N ASN A 64 4.17 -6.25 -10.71
CA ASN A 64 5.34 -5.38 -10.83
C ASN A 64 5.04 -3.93 -10.43
N ASP A 65 3.87 -3.41 -10.85
CA ASP A 65 3.42 -2.06 -10.50
C ASP A 65 3.26 -1.95 -8.98
N LEU A 66 2.62 -2.94 -8.34
CA LEU A 66 2.44 -2.97 -6.88
C LEU A 66 3.78 -2.99 -6.13
N LYS A 67 4.78 -3.73 -6.63
CA LYS A 67 6.13 -3.72 -6.06
C LYS A 67 6.76 -2.33 -6.18
N GLN A 68 6.69 -1.69 -7.34
CA GLN A 68 7.23 -0.34 -7.55
C GLN A 68 6.54 0.70 -6.68
N ILE A 69 5.21 0.66 -6.61
CA ILE A 69 4.41 1.53 -5.74
C ILE A 69 4.85 1.34 -4.29
N SER A 70 4.93 0.09 -3.81
CA SER A 70 5.36 -0.18 -2.42
C SER A 70 6.75 0.36 -2.10
N GLN A 71 7.69 0.32 -3.04
CA GLN A 71 9.03 0.87 -2.85
C GLN A 71 9.00 2.38 -2.65
N GLN A 72 8.13 3.11 -3.35
CA GLN A 72 7.97 4.56 -3.17
C GLN A 72 7.43 4.90 -1.78
N PHE A 73 6.43 4.16 -1.30
CA PHE A 73 5.91 4.29 0.05
C PHE A 73 6.98 3.99 1.11
N ILE A 74 7.72 2.90 0.96
CA ILE A 74 8.76 2.46 1.90
C ILE A 74 9.93 3.45 1.95
N ALA A 75 10.24 4.10 0.83
CA ALA A 75 11.32 5.08 0.72
C ALA A 75 11.02 6.44 1.40
N LEU A 76 9.78 6.69 1.82
CA LEU A 76 9.42 7.94 2.48
C LEU A 76 10.18 8.14 3.80
N LYS A 77 10.72 9.35 3.98
CA LYS A 77 11.45 9.72 5.20
C LYS A 77 10.53 9.65 6.43
N GLY A 78 10.90 8.80 7.38
CA GLY A 78 10.13 8.57 8.61
C GLY A 78 9.41 7.22 8.65
N VAL A 79 9.40 6.48 7.54
CA VAL A 79 9.05 5.05 7.53
C VAL A 79 10.16 4.28 8.25
N ILE A 80 9.76 3.50 9.25
CA ILE A 80 10.63 2.65 10.07
C ILE A 80 10.74 1.26 9.43
N LYS A 81 9.61 0.72 8.96
CA LYS A 81 9.52 -0.58 8.30
C LYS A 81 8.40 -0.56 7.29
N GLY A 82 8.56 -1.28 6.19
CA GLY A 82 7.43 -1.64 5.35
C GLY A 82 7.57 -3.06 4.78
N HIS A 83 6.42 -3.66 4.50
CA HIS A 83 6.31 -5.01 3.95
C HIS A 83 5.14 -5.07 2.96
N LEU A 84 5.42 -5.54 1.75
CA LEU A 84 4.40 -5.87 0.77
C LEU A 84 4.19 -7.39 0.78
N GLU A 85 2.95 -7.80 1.01
CA GLU A 85 2.49 -9.16 0.78
C GLU A 85 1.59 -9.17 -0.45
N LEU A 86 1.80 -10.11 -1.37
CA LEU A 86 1.00 -10.29 -2.58
C LEU A 86 0.27 -11.63 -2.53
N MET A 87 -0.98 -11.65 -2.98
CA MET A 87 -1.78 -12.86 -3.10
C MET A 87 -2.23 -13.04 -4.55
N ASP A 88 -2.20 -14.28 -5.03
CA ASP A 88 -2.70 -14.66 -6.36
C ASP A 88 -4.23 -14.71 -6.36
N ALA A 89 -4.83 -13.53 -6.25
CA ALA A 89 -6.27 -13.28 -6.23
C ALA A 89 -6.54 -11.87 -6.78
N VAL A 90 -7.78 -11.63 -7.21
CA VAL A 90 -8.23 -10.34 -7.72
C VAL A 90 -9.57 -10.00 -7.06
N MET A 91 -9.74 -8.78 -6.57
CA MET A 91 -11.04 -8.25 -6.18
C MET A 91 -11.95 -8.18 -7.40
N PRO A 92 -13.19 -8.66 -7.28
CA PRO A 92 -14.13 -8.65 -8.39
C PRO A 92 -14.38 -7.21 -8.85
N PRO A 93 -14.59 -7.00 -10.16
CA PRO A 93 -14.96 -5.69 -10.66
C PRO A 93 -16.28 -5.24 -10.02
N LEU A 94 -16.34 -3.99 -9.60
CA LEU A 94 -17.60 -3.37 -9.19
C LEU A 94 -18.47 -3.17 -10.42
N GLN A 95 -19.76 -3.47 -10.30
CA GLN A 95 -20.73 -3.09 -11.31
C GLN A 95 -20.78 -1.56 -11.37
N GLN A 96 -20.55 -0.97 -12.54
CA GLN A 96 -20.74 0.46 -12.72
C GLN A 96 -22.24 0.76 -12.68
N ASN A 97 -22.62 1.88 -12.06
CA ASN A 97 -23.97 2.39 -12.18
C ASN A 97 -24.21 2.72 -13.67
N GLU A 98 -25.32 2.24 -14.23
CA GLU A 98 -25.77 2.59 -15.60
C GLU A 98 -25.94 4.11 -15.78
#